data_AF-A0A7X9EGS0-F1
#
_entry.id   AF-A0A7X9EGS0-F1
#
_cell.length_a   1.000
_cell.length_b   1.000
_cell.length_c   1.000
_cell.angle_alpha   90.00
_cell.angle_beta   90.00
_cell.angle_gamma   90.00
#
_symmetry.space_group_name_H-M   'P 1'
#
loop_
_entity.id
_entity.type
_entity.pdbx_description
1 polymer ?
#
loop_
_entity_poly.entity_id
_entity_poly.type
_entity_poly.pdbx_seq_one_letter_code
_entity_poly.pdbx_strand_id
1 'polypeptide(L)'
;MKRQIMVLVVLLFSFAISSFAGKISYSVDPSTASPQPATVVKNSEGETVIIFNVSALEGGEVFSFVLDMKATGSNITFPVNAGMKIKGNKKGADVGFEPSQVVFNDAENNVSTVVTVTIPSGNYDKTKKIKVKIKADSENGKGLGNGAGVKVVIAKTSSTQEFMQIIEEEIQEMFEQKTETKQ
;
A
#
# COMPACT_ATOMS: atom_id res chain seq x y z
N MET A 1 23.06 59.07 6.17
CA MET A 1 21.70 58.55 5.88
C MET A 1 21.67 58.02 4.45
N LYS A 2 20.87 56.97 4.19
CA LYS A 2 20.65 56.26 2.89
C LYS A 2 21.49 55.00 2.69
N ARG A 3 21.06 53.91 3.34
CA ARG A 3 21.38 52.52 2.97
C ARG A 3 20.24 51.58 3.35
N GLN A 4 19.00 51.91 3.03
CA GLN A 4 17.88 50.96 3.09
C GLN A 4 16.85 51.39 2.03
N ILE A 5 16.04 50.44 1.56
CA ILE A 5 15.11 50.54 0.42
C ILE A 5 15.76 50.21 -0.94
N MET A 6 16.28 49.00 -1.05
CA MET A 6 16.31 48.30 -2.35
C MET A 6 16.15 46.80 -2.13
N VAL A 7 15.11 46.39 -1.41
CA VAL A 7 14.59 45.00 -1.41
C VAL A 7 13.08 45.08 -1.13
N LEU A 8 12.34 45.70 -2.03
CA LEU A 8 10.89 45.60 -2.08
C LEU A 8 10.59 45.17 -3.52
N VAL A 9 9.79 44.12 -3.70
CA VAL A 9 9.38 43.53 -4.99
C VAL A 9 10.34 42.47 -5.59
N VAL A 10 10.72 41.44 -4.82
CA VAL A 10 10.84 40.03 -5.32
C VAL A 10 10.65 39.08 -4.13
N LEU A 11 9.49 39.11 -3.47
CA LEU A 11 9.16 38.17 -2.40
C LEU A 11 7.67 37.81 -2.46
N LEU A 12 7.20 37.52 -3.69
CA LEU A 12 5.86 37.02 -4.00
C LEU A 12 5.90 35.73 -4.83
N PHE A 13 7.04 35.02 -4.84
CA PHE A 13 7.21 33.79 -5.63
C PHE A 13 7.97 32.68 -4.90
N SER A 14 7.82 32.63 -3.58
CA SER A 14 8.44 31.58 -2.78
C SER A 14 7.42 31.02 -1.81
N PHE A 15 7.05 29.77 -2.07
CA PHE A 15 6.32 28.86 -1.21
C PHE A 15 4.78 28.90 -1.25
N ALA A 16 4.20 28.66 -2.44
CA ALA A 16 3.09 27.73 -2.50
C ALA A 16 3.63 26.32 -2.20
N ILE A 17 3.90 26.03 -0.92
CA ILE A 17 4.12 24.66 -0.46
C ILE A 17 2.79 23.97 -0.68
N SER A 18 2.71 23.12 -1.70
CA SER A 18 1.56 22.27 -1.98
C SER A 18 1.20 21.49 -0.72
N SER A 19 0.22 21.98 0.04
CA SER A 19 -0.24 21.35 1.27
C SER A 19 -1.15 20.19 0.90
N PHE A 20 -0.56 19.02 0.66
CA PHE A 20 -1.36 17.81 0.54
C PHE A 20 -1.71 17.30 1.94
N ALA A 21 -2.94 17.59 2.39
CA ALA A 21 -3.55 16.97 3.58
C ALA A 21 -4.42 15.75 3.21
N GLY A 22 -4.19 15.16 2.03
CA GLY A 22 -4.88 13.96 1.56
C GLY A 22 -4.23 12.65 2.05
N LYS A 23 -4.97 11.55 1.91
CA LYS A 23 -4.56 10.16 2.10
C LYS A 23 -5.15 9.31 0.96
N ILE A 24 -4.44 8.27 0.55
CA ILE A 24 -5.00 7.24 -0.34
C ILE A 24 -5.67 6.18 0.52
N SER A 25 -6.94 5.90 0.25
CA SER A 25 -7.63 4.73 0.78
C SER A 25 -7.54 3.58 -0.22
N TYR A 26 -7.41 2.37 0.30
CA TYR A 26 -7.28 1.15 -0.48
C TYR A 26 -8.52 0.26 -0.29
N SER A 27 -8.93 -0.43 -1.34
CA SER A 27 -9.93 -1.49 -1.30
C SER A 27 -9.55 -2.59 -2.28
N VAL A 28 -9.89 -3.82 -1.93
CA VAL A 28 -9.68 -5.01 -2.73
C VAL A 28 -10.96 -5.81 -2.67
N ASP A 29 -11.54 -6.10 -3.82
CA ASP A 29 -12.63 -7.07 -3.93
C ASP A 29 -12.02 -8.47 -3.84
N PRO A 30 -12.35 -9.30 -2.82
CA PRO A 30 -11.82 -10.64 -2.68
C PRO A 30 -12.02 -11.51 -3.93
N SER A 31 -13.08 -11.28 -4.71
CA SER A 31 -13.37 -12.07 -5.93
C SER A 31 -12.36 -11.84 -7.06
N THR A 32 -11.63 -10.73 -7.02
CA THR A 32 -10.56 -10.42 -7.99
C THR A 32 -9.23 -11.07 -7.65
N ALA A 33 -9.10 -11.61 -6.43
CA ALA A 33 -7.89 -12.29 -6.00
C ALA A 33 -7.72 -13.64 -6.70
N SER A 34 -6.50 -14.01 -7.03
CA SER A 34 -6.18 -15.30 -7.64
C SER A 34 -4.80 -15.76 -7.17
N PRO A 35 -4.62 -17.03 -6.81
CA PRO A 35 -5.64 -18.07 -6.71
C PRO A 35 -6.68 -17.81 -5.61
N GLN A 36 -7.86 -18.40 -5.76
CA GLN A 36 -8.92 -18.42 -4.73
C GLN A 36 -8.77 -19.66 -3.83
N PRO A 37 -9.19 -19.60 -2.56
CA PRO A 37 -9.75 -18.43 -1.88
C PRO A 37 -8.68 -17.48 -1.31
N ALA A 38 -8.98 -16.19 -1.29
CA ALA A 38 -8.21 -15.17 -0.55
C ALA A 38 -9.08 -14.48 0.51
N THR A 39 -8.51 -14.24 1.69
CA THR A 39 -9.17 -13.50 2.77
C THR A 39 -8.72 -12.04 2.72
N VAL A 40 -9.66 -11.10 2.66
CA VAL A 40 -9.37 -9.66 2.73
C VAL A 40 -9.89 -9.10 4.04
N VAL A 41 -9.02 -8.44 4.79
CA VAL A 41 -9.32 -7.77 6.05
C VAL A 41 -8.98 -6.29 5.91
N LYS A 42 -9.82 -5.41 6.45
CA LYS A 42 -9.59 -3.96 6.43
C LYS A 42 -9.82 -3.36 7.82
N ASN A 43 -8.94 -2.45 8.24
CA ASN A 43 -9.16 -1.67 9.47
C ASN A 43 -9.76 -0.28 9.18
N SER A 44 -10.18 0.40 10.24
CA SER A 44 -10.75 1.75 10.19
C SER A 44 -9.75 2.83 9.76
N GLU A 45 -8.44 2.55 9.85
CA GLU A 45 -7.36 3.47 9.49
C GLU A 45 -6.98 3.36 8.00
N GLY A 46 -7.55 2.39 7.27
CA GLY A 46 -7.41 2.22 5.82
C GLY A 46 -6.30 1.25 5.41
N GLU A 47 -5.75 0.47 6.34
CA GLU A 47 -4.90 -0.68 6.00
C GLU A 47 -5.76 -1.82 5.49
N THR A 48 -5.35 -2.41 4.37
CA THR A 48 -5.97 -3.62 3.82
C THR A 48 -4.96 -4.76 3.89
N VAL A 49 -5.36 -5.92 4.40
CA VAL A 49 -4.53 -7.12 4.44
C VAL A 49 -5.21 -8.19 3.59
N ILE A 50 -4.45 -8.77 2.67
CA ILE A 50 -4.88 -9.87 1.81
C ILE A 50 -4.09 -11.09 2.21
N ILE A 51 -4.78 -12.19 2.51
CA ILE A 51 -4.17 -13.41 2.99
C ILE A 51 -4.55 -14.54 2.02
N PHE A 52 -3.55 -15.08 1.34
CA PHE A 52 -3.68 -16.26 0.51
C PHE A 52 -3.30 -17.50 1.32
N ASN A 53 -4.12 -18.55 1.22
CA ASN A 53 -3.79 -19.84 1.80
C ASN A 53 -3.24 -20.77 0.72
N VAL A 54 -2.08 -21.36 0.98
CA VAL A 54 -1.46 -22.35 0.10
C VAL A 54 -0.99 -23.57 0.88
N SER A 55 -0.99 -24.74 0.22
CA SER A 55 -0.48 -25.98 0.80
C SER A 55 1.05 -26.04 0.82
N ALA A 56 1.69 -25.35 -0.13
CA ALA A 56 3.14 -25.23 -0.24
C ALA A 56 3.49 -23.81 -0.74
N LEU A 57 4.73 -23.40 -0.54
CA LEU A 57 5.27 -22.18 -1.15
C LEU A 57 6.25 -22.63 -2.22
N GLU A 58 5.91 -22.40 -3.47
CA GLU A 58 6.74 -22.82 -4.61
C GLU A 58 7.25 -21.60 -5.37
N GLY A 59 8.53 -21.66 -5.76
CA GLY A 59 9.13 -20.59 -6.56
C GLY A 59 8.42 -20.49 -7.91
N GLY A 60 8.06 -19.26 -8.30
CA GLY A 60 7.32 -18.97 -9.53
C GLY A 60 5.79 -18.95 -9.35
N GLU A 61 5.26 -19.30 -8.18
CA GLU A 61 3.82 -19.10 -7.91
C GLU A 61 3.44 -17.63 -7.99
N VAL A 62 2.32 -17.36 -8.65
CA VAL A 62 1.84 -16.01 -8.94
C VAL A 62 0.51 -15.78 -8.24
N PHE A 63 0.43 -14.68 -7.49
CA PHE A 63 -0.76 -14.21 -6.82
C PHE A 63 -1.14 -12.86 -7.42
N SER A 64 -2.39 -12.66 -7.77
CA SER A 64 -2.87 -11.40 -8.34
C SER A 64 -4.15 -10.93 -7.70
N PHE A 65 -4.41 -9.63 -7.73
CA PHE A 65 -5.66 -9.02 -7.29
C PHE A 65 -5.81 -7.62 -7.88
N VAL A 66 -7.04 -7.13 -7.97
CA VAL A 66 -7.30 -5.73 -8.34
C VAL A 66 -7.25 -4.88 -7.08
N LEU A 67 -6.40 -3.86 -7.10
CA LEU A 67 -6.29 -2.86 -6.06
C LEU A 67 -6.97 -1.58 -6.50
N ASP A 68 -8.09 -1.28 -5.88
CA ASP A 68 -8.80 -0.01 -6.04
C ASP A 68 -8.26 1.01 -5.04
N MET A 69 -8.00 2.21 -5.54
CA MET A 69 -7.48 3.32 -4.78
C MET A 69 -8.36 4.55 -4.97
N LYS A 70 -8.49 5.31 -3.90
CA LYS A 70 -9.21 6.58 -3.91
C LYS A 70 -8.44 7.64 -3.13
N ALA A 71 -8.30 8.81 -3.73
CA ALA A 71 -7.71 9.97 -3.06
C ALA A 71 -8.77 10.62 -2.15
N THR A 72 -8.44 10.78 -0.86
CA THR A 72 -9.39 11.29 0.15
C THR A 72 -8.72 12.31 1.05
N GLY A 73 -9.45 13.32 1.54
CA GLY A 73 -8.93 14.34 2.46
C GLY A 73 -9.23 15.76 1.98
N SER A 74 -8.91 16.75 2.82
CA SER A 74 -9.11 18.17 2.49
C SER A 74 -7.93 18.71 1.68
N ASN A 75 -8.21 19.66 0.77
CA ASN A 75 -7.21 20.38 -0.02
C ASN A 75 -6.35 19.52 -0.97
N ILE A 76 -6.91 18.44 -1.53
CA ILE A 76 -6.25 17.72 -2.63
C ILE A 76 -6.34 18.58 -3.89
N THR A 77 -5.20 18.81 -4.54
CA THR A 77 -5.13 19.43 -5.87
C THR A 77 -5.01 18.32 -6.90
N PHE A 78 -5.97 18.23 -7.82
CA PHE A 78 -5.99 17.26 -8.90
C PHE A 78 -5.45 17.87 -10.20
N PRO A 79 -4.85 17.07 -11.11
CA PRO A 79 -4.65 15.62 -11.01
C PRO A 79 -3.51 15.24 -10.06
N VAL A 80 -3.59 14.05 -9.46
CA VAL A 80 -2.53 13.47 -8.62
C VAL A 80 -1.95 12.24 -9.32
N ASN A 81 -0.67 12.31 -9.68
CA ASN A 81 0.07 11.16 -10.21
C ASN A 81 0.66 10.36 -9.05
N ALA A 82 0.36 9.06 -9.02
CA ALA A 82 0.88 8.15 -8.01
C ALA A 82 1.52 6.92 -8.67
N GLY A 83 2.74 6.61 -8.26
CA GLY A 83 3.37 5.31 -8.50
C GLY A 83 3.12 4.37 -7.34
N MET A 84 3.43 3.09 -7.54
CA MET A 84 3.36 2.08 -6.49
C MET A 84 4.73 1.79 -5.90
N LYS A 85 4.78 1.61 -4.58
CA LYS A 85 6.01 1.35 -3.83
C LYS A 85 5.84 0.17 -2.90
N ILE A 86 6.86 -0.68 -2.88
CA ILE A 86 6.96 -1.81 -1.95
C ILE A 86 7.63 -1.29 -0.67
N LYS A 87 6.97 -1.42 0.47
CA LYS A 87 7.51 -1.15 1.81
C LYS A 87 7.60 -2.46 2.57
N GLY A 88 8.79 -2.87 2.98
CA GLY A 88 8.96 -4.09 3.75
C GLY A 88 8.68 -5.33 2.90
N ASN A 89 9.74 -5.92 2.37
CA ASN A 89 9.71 -7.19 1.67
C ASN A 89 10.70 -8.13 2.36
N LYS A 90 10.21 -8.91 3.33
CA LYS A 90 11.09 -9.72 4.19
C LYS A 90 11.69 -10.93 3.47
N LYS A 91 11.09 -11.37 2.36
CA LYS A 91 11.45 -12.60 1.65
C LYS A 91 11.69 -12.41 0.15
N GLY A 92 11.78 -11.16 -0.31
CA GLY A 92 12.16 -10.84 -1.69
C GLY A 92 11.10 -11.15 -2.74
N ALA A 93 9.81 -11.19 -2.38
CA ALA A 93 8.74 -11.38 -3.36
C ALA A 93 8.77 -10.28 -4.43
N ASP A 94 8.68 -10.70 -5.69
CA ASP A 94 8.62 -9.79 -6.83
C ASP A 94 7.21 -9.25 -6.94
N VAL A 95 7.06 -7.93 -7.13
CA VAL A 95 5.74 -7.29 -7.19
C VAL A 95 5.64 -6.45 -8.46
N GLY A 96 4.66 -6.79 -9.29
CA GLY A 96 4.28 -6.07 -10.49
C GLY A 96 2.99 -5.26 -10.30
N PHE A 97 2.85 -4.20 -11.10
CA PHE A 97 1.71 -3.28 -11.10
C PHE A 97 1.31 -2.94 -12.52
N GLU A 98 0.03 -3.13 -12.85
CA GLU A 98 -0.51 -2.82 -14.18
C GLU A 98 -1.83 -2.02 -14.06
N PRO A 99 -1.82 -0.71 -14.35
CA PRO A 99 -0.66 0.11 -14.70
C PRO A 99 0.27 0.36 -13.49
N SER A 100 1.55 0.66 -13.78
CA SER A 100 2.57 0.94 -12.74
C SER A 100 2.45 2.34 -12.11
N GLN A 101 1.72 3.23 -12.78
CA GLN A 101 1.32 4.54 -12.30
C GLN A 101 -0.18 4.73 -12.54
N VAL A 102 -0.83 5.43 -11.62
CA VAL A 102 -2.25 5.81 -11.71
C VAL A 102 -2.39 7.32 -11.56
N VAL A 103 -3.44 7.86 -12.16
CA VAL A 103 -3.76 9.29 -12.10
C VAL A 103 -5.14 9.47 -11.48
N PHE A 104 -5.18 10.10 -10.31
CA PHE A 104 -6.45 10.51 -9.71
C PHE A 104 -6.85 11.86 -10.32
N ASN A 105 -7.99 11.90 -11.01
CA ASN A 105 -8.50 13.13 -11.64
C ASN A 105 -9.49 13.90 -10.75
N ASP A 106 -10.09 13.22 -9.79
CA ASP A 106 -11.05 13.76 -8.84
C ASP A 106 -11.07 12.94 -7.55
N ALA A 107 -11.85 13.40 -6.56
CA ALA A 107 -12.00 12.76 -5.27
C ALA A 107 -13.13 11.72 -5.21
N GLU A 108 -13.88 11.52 -6.29
CA GLU A 108 -15.10 10.72 -6.31
C GLU A 108 -14.85 9.33 -6.89
N ASN A 109 -13.99 9.23 -7.88
CA ASN A 109 -13.71 8.01 -8.63
C ASN A 109 -12.58 7.18 -8.03
N ASN A 110 -12.75 5.87 -8.12
CA ASN A 110 -11.67 4.93 -7.86
C ASN A 110 -10.77 4.85 -9.10
N VAL A 111 -9.49 4.62 -8.87
CA VAL A 111 -8.53 4.20 -9.89
C VAL A 111 -7.98 2.84 -9.49
N SER A 112 -7.79 1.97 -10.48
CA SER A 112 -7.45 0.57 -10.23
C SER A 112 -6.08 0.24 -10.81
N THR A 113 -5.37 -0.67 -10.14
CA THR A 113 -4.17 -1.33 -10.67
C THR A 113 -4.26 -2.82 -10.37
N VAL A 114 -3.85 -3.65 -11.31
CA VAL A 114 -3.64 -5.08 -11.06
C VAL A 114 -2.31 -5.22 -10.35
N VAL A 115 -2.34 -5.82 -9.17
CA VAL A 115 -1.14 -6.16 -8.41
C VAL A 115 -0.83 -7.62 -8.67
N THR A 116 0.42 -7.91 -9.00
CA THR A 116 0.94 -9.27 -9.12
C THR A 116 2.05 -9.47 -8.12
N VAL A 117 2.02 -10.54 -7.35
CA VAL A 117 3.06 -10.95 -6.39
C VAL A 117 3.56 -12.32 -6.80
N THR A 118 4.84 -12.43 -7.11
CA THR A 118 5.49 -13.66 -7.52
C THR A 118 6.45 -14.14 -6.44
N ILE A 119 6.33 -15.40 -6.04
CA ILE A 119 7.28 -16.04 -5.13
C ILE A 119 8.59 -16.24 -5.89
N PRO A 120 9.74 -15.73 -5.40
CA PRO A 120 11.01 -15.87 -6.11
C PRO A 120 11.48 -17.31 -6.02
N SER A 121 12.40 -17.71 -6.90
CA SER A 121 13.00 -19.05 -6.80
C SER A 121 13.76 -19.22 -5.47
N GLY A 122 13.54 -20.32 -4.76
CA GLY A 122 14.19 -20.56 -3.46
C GLY A 122 13.69 -21.80 -2.74
N ASN A 123 14.31 -22.12 -1.59
CA ASN A 123 13.84 -23.16 -0.68
C ASN A 123 12.90 -22.53 0.38
N TYR A 124 11.67 -23.03 0.44
CA TYR A 124 10.62 -22.57 1.36
C TYR A 124 10.17 -23.63 2.37
N ASP A 125 10.90 -24.72 2.56
CA ASP A 125 10.50 -25.85 3.42
C ASP A 125 10.15 -25.39 4.84
N LYS A 126 10.95 -24.45 5.37
CA LYS A 126 10.81 -23.87 6.71
C LYS A 126 10.07 -22.53 6.73
N THR A 127 9.63 -22.02 5.58
CA THR A 127 8.94 -20.72 5.50
C THR A 127 7.45 -20.93 5.70
N LYS A 128 6.88 -20.28 6.72
CA LYS A 128 5.43 -20.30 6.99
C LYS A 128 4.66 -19.21 6.25
N LYS A 129 5.28 -18.03 6.09
CA LYS A 129 4.62 -16.88 5.44
C LYS A 129 5.58 -16.01 4.64
N ILE A 130 5.11 -15.52 3.49
CA ILE A 130 5.73 -14.45 2.72
C ILE A 130 4.87 -13.20 2.93
N LYS A 131 5.52 -12.09 3.33
CA LYS A 131 4.86 -10.81 3.60
C LYS A 131 5.45 -9.72 2.72
N VAL A 132 4.58 -8.98 2.05
CA VAL A 132 4.89 -7.79 1.28
C VAL A 132 3.93 -6.69 1.69
N LYS A 133 4.41 -5.45 1.88
CA LYS A 133 3.52 -4.30 2.04
C LYS A 133 3.73 -3.32 0.88
N ILE A 134 2.63 -2.76 0.40
CA ILE A 134 2.50 -1.98 -0.82
C ILE A 134 1.82 -0.66 -0.45
N LYS A 135 2.27 0.44 -1.04
CA LYS A 135 1.64 1.77 -0.88
C LYS A 135 1.72 2.54 -2.20
N ALA A 136 0.73 3.40 -2.44
CA ALA A 136 0.87 4.47 -3.40
C ALA A 136 1.88 5.52 -2.87
N ASP A 137 2.73 6.03 -3.74
CA ASP A 137 3.70 7.10 -3.47
C ASP A 137 3.61 8.15 -4.60
N SER A 138 3.72 9.42 -4.24
CA SER A 138 3.77 10.50 -5.24
C SER A 138 5.10 10.44 -5.99
N GLU A 139 5.10 10.81 -7.27
CA GLU A 139 6.28 10.75 -8.15
C GLU A 139 7.51 11.53 -7.62
N ASN A 140 7.29 12.53 -6.76
CA ASN A 140 8.35 13.36 -6.14
C ASN A 140 8.53 13.13 -4.63
N GLY A 141 7.96 12.06 -4.06
CA GLY A 141 8.00 11.77 -2.61
C GLY A 141 7.35 12.85 -1.72
N LYS A 142 6.64 13.79 -2.34
CA LYS A 142 5.93 14.89 -1.69
C LYS A 142 4.45 14.78 -2.04
N GLY A 143 3.63 14.53 -1.03
CA GLY A 143 2.20 14.82 -1.12
C GLY A 143 1.30 13.65 -1.50
N LEU A 144 1.62 12.43 -1.06
CA LEU A 144 0.60 11.50 -0.63
C LEU A 144 0.83 11.29 0.86
N GLY A 145 -0.12 11.66 1.73
CA GLY A 145 0.03 11.46 3.18
C GLY A 145 0.36 9.99 3.53
N ASN A 146 0.74 9.74 4.78
CA ASN A 146 1.10 8.39 5.26
C ASN A 146 -0.11 7.45 5.33
N GLY A 147 -0.69 7.06 4.19
CA GLY A 147 -1.72 6.02 4.12
C GLY A 147 -1.18 4.68 4.62
N ALA A 148 -2.03 3.87 5.24
CA ALA A 148 -1.60 2.65 5.92
C ALA A 148 -1.10 1.56 4.95
N GLY A 149 -1.63 1.50 3.72
CA GLY A 149 -1.16 0.63 2.63
C GLY A 149 -1.94 -0.68 2.50
N VAL A 150 -1.40 -1.58 1.69
CA VAL A 150 -1.89 -2.95 1.50
C VAL A 150 -0.81 -3.93 1.92
N LYS A 151 -1.13 -4.89 2.79
CA LYS A 151 -0.23 -5.99 3.16
C LYS A 151 -0.71 -7.26 2.48
N VAL A 152 0.16 -7.92 1.75
CA VAL A 152 -0.09 -9.23 1.15
C VAL A 152 0.64 -10.27 1.98
N VAL A 153 -0.07 -11.31 2.40
CA VAL A 153 0.42 -12.43 3.18
C VAL A 153 0.10 -13.71 2.41
N ILE A 154 1.13 -14.44 2.00
CA ILE A 154 0.96 -15.78 1.42
C ILE A 154 1.37 -16.77 2.52
N ALA A 155 0.39 -17.53 3.02
CA ALA A 155 0.54 -18.39 4.18
C ALA A 155 0.52 -19.86 3.77
N LYS A 156 1.60 -20.58 4.12
CA LYS A 156 1.67 -22.03 4.04
C LYS A 156 0.96 -22.61 5.25
N THR A 157 -0.18 -23.27 5.05
CA THR A 157 -0.90 -23.92 6.15
C THR A 157 -1.26 -25.36 5.82
N SER A 158 -1.33 -26.16 6.86
CA SER A 158 -1.68 -27.59 6.79
C SER A 158 -3.13 -27.87 7.19
N SER A 159 -3.80 -26.87 7.78
CA SER A 159 -5.16 -27.01 8.31
C SER A 159 -5.90 -25.67 8.36
N THR A 160 -7.23 -25.74 8.39
CA THR A 160 -8.09 -24.56 8.56
C THR A 160 -7.81 -23.84 9.88
N GLN A 161 -7.53 -24.57 10.97
CA GLN A 161 -7.22 -23.98 12.27
C GLN A 161 -5.94 -23.15 12.22
N GLU A 162 -4.88 -23.66 11.59
CA GLU A 162 -3.63 -22.92 11.40
C GLU A 162 -3.86 -21.66 10.55
N PHE A 163 -4.70 -21.75 9.52
CA PHE A 163 -5.06 -20.58 8.71
C PHE A 163 -5.83 -19.51 9.49
N MET A 164 -6.80 -19.91 10.31
CA MET A 164 -7.55 -18.99 11.16
C MET A 164 -6.65 -18.29 12.19
N GLN A 165 -5.69 -19.01 12.79
CA GLN A 165 -4.70 -18.42 13.69
C GLN A 165 -3.84 -17.37 12.99
N ILE A 166 -3.41 -17.62 11.75
CA ILE A 166 -2.68 -16.60 10.96
C ILE A 166 -3.56 -15.39 10.70
N ILE A 167 -4.84 -15.56 10.36
CA ILE A 167 -5.75 -14.42 10.17
C ILE A 167 -5.83 -13.58 11.47
N GLU A 168 -6.00 -14.22 12.62
CA GLU A 168 -6.04 -13.56 13.93
C GLU A 168 -4.73 -12.83 14.26
N GLU A 169 -3.57 -13.46 14.02
CA GLU A 169 -2.25 -12.84 14.17
C GLU A 169 -2.11 -11.58 13.31
N GLU A 170 -2.49 -11.66 12.02
CA GLU A 170 -2.36 -10.52 11.11
C GLU A 170 -3.33 -9.39 11.48
N ILE A 171 -4.53 -9.72 11.95
CA ILE A 171 -5.49 -8.76 12.52
C ILE A 171 -4.88 -8.07 13.74
N GLN A 172 -4.31 -8.83 14.67
CA GLN A 172 -3.70 -8.28 15.88
C GLN A 172 -2.49 -7.40 15.55
N GLU A 173 -1.59 -7.83 14.65
CA GLU A 173 -0.45 -7.03 14.17
C GLU A 173 -0.91 -5.68 13.57
N MET A 174 -2.05 -5.64 12.85
CA MET A 174 -2.60 -4.40 12.30
C MET A 174 -3.01 -3.41 13.40
N PHE A 175 -3.43 -3.89 14.57
CA PHE A 175 -3.85 -3.04 15.68
C PHE A 175 -2.69 -2.69 16.64
N GLU A 176 -1.68 -3.54 16.77
CA GLU A 176 -0.56 -3.34 17.70
C GLU A 176 0.54 -2.38 17.21
N GLN A 177 0.73 -2.22 15.89
CA GLN A 177 1.63 -1.17 15.32
C GLN A 177 1.32 0.25 15.81
N LYS A 178 0.15 0.43 16.45
CA LYS A 178 -0.32 1.64 17.10
C LYS A 178 0.42 2.02 18.39
N THR A 179 1.01 1.06 19.10
CA THR A 179 1.52 1.29 20.47
C THR A 179 2.96 1.80 20.51
N GLU A 180 3.78 1.46 19.50
CA GLU A 180 5.20 1.81 19.48
C GLU A 180 5.51 3.19 18.85
N THR A 181 4.55 3.82 18.16
CA THR A 181 4.77 5.13 17.50
C THR A 181 4.38 6.33 18.40
N LYS A 182 4.18 6.10 19.70
CA LYS A 182 3.78 7.12 20.70
C LYS A 182 4.81 7.34 21.83
N GLN A 183 6.10 7.09 21.58
CA GLN A 183 7.18 7.53 22.48
C GLN A 183 8.13 8.49 21.77
#